data_AF-A0A9D3Y5Q9-F1
#
_entry.id   AF-A0A9D3Y5Q9-F1
#
_cell.length_a   1.000
_cell.length_b   1.000
_cell.length_c   1.000
_cell.angle_alpha   90.00
_cell.angle_beta   90.00
_cell.angle_gamma   90.00
#
_symmetry.space_group_name_H-M   'P 1'
#
loop_
_entity.id
_entity.type
_entity.pdbx_description
1 polymer ?
#
loop_
_entity_poly.entity_id
_entity_poly.type
_entity_poly.pdbx_seq_one_letter_code
_entity_poly.pdbx_strand_id
1 'polypeptide(L)'
;MSTFLTIADDVSGSVVRAEMRDTRNKRQIQPELPRILTQNGHLVFQTGTNHNITLRATNGGYININDDNLAVITQTVKDNKLAIEQLKSGSGPGSSGSTSVESRLQNLQSQLSNLQPTGQVQTQLLQLSHNIELLRVTLPTNVAARLSQIEATLTGLQSPGQISSLISALTARVATLESQPGNALESQPGNALESHIML
;
A
#
# COMPACT_ATOMS: atom_id res chain seq x y z
N MET A 1 58.10 -107.45 -42.77
CA MET A 1 58.66 -107.17 -44.12
C MET A 1 58.18 -105.78 -44.52
N SER A 2 59.12 -104.85 -44.64
CA SER A 2 58.89 -103.47 -45.04
C SER A 2 59.05 -103.38 -46.55
N THR A 3 58.12 -102.73 -47.24
CA THR A 3 58.26 -102.41 -48.67
C THR A 3 58.15 -100.89 -48.80
N PHE A 4 59.24 -100.29 -49.26
CA PHE A 4 59.38 -98.88 -49.57
C PHE A 4 58.99 -98.59 -51.03
N LEU A 5 58.72 -97.30 -51.29
CA LEU A 5 58.78 -96.57 -52.57
C LEU A 5 57.54 -96.72 -53.49
N THR A 6 56.98 -95.67 -54.10
CA THR A 6 57.62 -94.52 -54.77
C THR A 6 56.72 -93.28 -54.81
N ILE A 7 57.31 -92.10 -54.63
CA ILE A 7 56.73 -90.79 -54.93
C ILE A 7 57.22 -90.37 -56.33
N ALA A 8 56.31 -90.02 -57.23
CA ALA A 8 56.49 -89.08 -58.35
C ALA A 8 55.07 -88.61 -58.74
N ASP A 9 54.63 -87.42 -58.35
CA ASP A 9 54.90 -86.07 -58.86
C ASP A 9 53.92 -85.66 -59.99
N ASP A 10 53.43 -84.44 -59.82
CA ASP A 10 52.71 -83.57 -60.75
C ASP A 10 51.23 -83.89 -61.13
N VAL A 11 50.32 -83.02 -60.70
CA VAL A 11 49.50 -82.12 -61.55
C VAL A 11 48.44 -81.44 -60.67
N SER A 12 48.66 -80.14 -60.43
CA SER A 12 47.66 -79.07 -60.30
C SER A 12 46.31 -79.42 -59.64
N GLY A 13 46.29 -79.45 -58.31
CA GLY A 13 45.07 -79.52 -57.50
C GLY A 13 44.87 -78.23 -56.72
N SER A 14 44.14 -77.29 -57.30
CA SER A 14 43.72 -76.01 -56.72
C SER A 14 43.23 -76.18 -55.28
N VAL A 15 43.96 -75.61 -54.31
CA VAL A 15 43.50 -75.48 -52.93
C VAL A 15 42.36 -74.46 -52.92
N VAL A 16 41.14 -74.91 -53.14
CA VAL A 16 39.95 -74.10 -52.98
C VAL A 16 39.74 -73.93 -51.48
N ARG A 17 40.36 -72.89 -50.91
CA ARG A 17 39.99 -72.34 -49.61
C ARG A 17 38.50 -72.02 -49.68
N ALA A 18 37.68 -72.81 -49.00
CA ALA A 18 36.32 -72.43 -48.70
C ALA A 18 36.38 -71.23 -47.75
N GLU A 19 36.42 -70.02 -48.31
CA GLU A 19 36.07 -68.82 -47.57
C GLU A 19 34.61 -68.98 -47.15
N MET A 20 34.40 -69.41 -45.90
CA MET A 20 33.13 -69.29 -45.23
C MET A 20 32.90 -67.80 -44.98
N ARG A 21 32.53 -67.08 -46.05
CA ARG A 21 32.09 -65.69 -45.96
C ARG A 21 30.79 -65.74 -45.19
N ASP A 22 30.83 -65.33 -43.92
CA ASP A 22 29.65 -64.90 -43.18
C ASP A 22 29.11 -63.63 -43.87
N THR A 23 28.43 -63.84 -44.99
CA THR A 23 27.65 -62.80 -45.66
C THR A 23 26.39 -62.62 -44.85
N ARG A 24 26.52 -61.94 -43.71
CA ARG A 24 25.38 -61.34 -43.04
C ARG A 24 24.67 -60.46 -44.06
N ASN A 25 23.57 -60.99 -44.57
CA ASN A 25 22.73 -60.37 -45.58
C ASN A 25 22.28 -59.01 -44.99
N LYS A 26 22.87 -57.91 -45.46
CA LYS A 26 22.55 -56.56 -44.97
C LYS A 26 21.10 -56.31 -45.38
N ARG A 27 20.18 -56.37 -44.41
CA ARG A 27 18.76 -56.07 -44.63
C ARG A 27 18.66 -54.70 -45.29
N GLN A 28 17.95 -54.60 -46.41
CA GLN A 28 17.63 -53.34 -47.06
C GLN A 28 16.96 -52.41 -46.02
N ILE A 29 17.58 -51.26 -45.76
CA ILE A 29 17.09 -50.31 -44.77
C ILE A 29 15.86 -49.63 -45.36
N GLN A 30 14.68 -50.05 -44.92
CA GLN A 30 13.45 -49.34 -45.23
C GLN A 30 13.31 -48.19 -44.22
N PRO A 31 13.42 -46.92 -44.65
CA PRO A 31 13.38 -45.79 -43.74
C PRO A 31 12.03 -45.67 -43.01
N GLU A 32 10.97 -46.24 -43.59
CA GLU A 32 9.60 -46.15 -43.12
C GLU A 32 9.24 -47.09 -41.96
N LEU A 33 10.09 -48.05 -41.60
CA LEU A 33 9.80 -49.02 -40.53
C LEU A 33 10.57 -48.71 -39.23
N PRO A 34 9.94 -48.92 -38.05
CA PRO A 34 10.64 -48.85 -36.77
C PRO A 34 11.81 -49.82 -36.70
N ARG A 35 12.93 -49.38 -36.12
CA ARG A 35 14.15 -50.18 -36.00
C ARG A 35 14.98 -49.79 -34.79
N ILE A 36 15.84 -50.71 -34.37
CA ILE A 36 16.86 -50.49 -33.33
C ILE A 36 18.22 -50.57 -34.02
N LEU A 37 19.06 -49.56 -33.83
CA LEU A 37 20.39 -49.48 -34.43
C LEU A 37 21.43 -48.98 -33.42
N THR A 38 22.69 -49.34 -33.63
CA THR A 38 23.82 -48.83 -32.85
C THR A 38 24.53 -47.74 -33.65
N GLN A 39 24.68 -46.55 -33.07
CA GLN A 39 25.36 -45.42 -33.71
C GLN A 39 26.28 -44.75 -32.69
N ASN A 40 27.58 -44.68 -32.99
CA ASN A 40 28.59 -44.04 -32.13
C ASN A 40 28.57 -44.54 -30.67
N GLY A 41 28.30 -45.84 -30.46
CA GLY A 41 28.20 -46.44 -29.12
C GLY A 41 26.84 -46.25 -28.43
N HIS A 42 25.90 -45.53 -29.03
CA HIS A 42 24.52 -45.39 -28.52
C HIS A 42 23.58 -46.43 -29.14
N LEU A 43 22.67 -46.97 -28.34
CA LEU A 43 21.53 -47.74 -28.81
C LEU A 43 20.37 -46.79 -29.15
N VAL A 44 19.98 -46.75 -30.41
CA VAL A 44 18.96 -45.83 -30.92
C VAL A 44 17.71 -46.61 -31.31
N PHE A 45 16.58 -46.24 -30.71
CA PHE A 45 15.26 -46.66 -31.15
C PHE A 45 14.73 -45.61 -32.11
N GLN A 46 14.62 -45.96 -33.38
CA GLN A 46 14.14 -45.07 -34.43
C GLN A 46 12.75 -45.50 -34.87
N THR A 47 11.77 -44.60 -34.82
CA THR A 47 10.46 -44.82 -35.41
C THR A 47 10.49 -44.63 -36.92
N GLY A 48 9.53 -45.27 -37.61
CA GLY A 48 9.17 -44.92 -38.98
C GLY A 48 8.10 -43.84 -39.02
N THR A 49 7.84 -43.28 -40.20
CA THR A 49 6.72 -42.35 -40.43
C THR A 49 5.42 -42.98 -39.96
N ASN A 50 4.62 -42.28 -39.15
CA ASN A 50 3.35 -42.77 -38.58
C ASN A 50 3.47 -44.03 -37.72
N HIS A 51 4.65 -44.33 -37.16
CA HIS A 51 4.84 -45.44 -36.23
C HIS A 51 5.34 -44.93 -34.87
N ASN A 52 5.01 -45.65 -33.80
CA ASN A 52 5.41 -45.33 -32.42
C ASN A 52 6.39 -46.36 -31.87
N ILE A 53 7.19 -45.96 -30.88
CA ILE A 53 7.83 -46.91 -29.95
C ILE A 53 6.86 -47.10 -28.79
N THR A 54 6.43 -48.34 -28.56
CA THR A 54 5.56 -48.68 -27.44
C THR A 54 6.28 -49.64 -26.51
N LEU A 55 6.57 -49.18 -25.30
CA LEU A 55 7.10 -50.02 -24.23
C LEU A 55 5.95 -50.31 -23.27
N ARG A 56 5.66 -51.59 -23.04
CA ARG A 56 4.59 -52.04 -22.13
C ARG A 56 5.18 -52.96 -21.08
N ALA A 57 5.14 -52.53 -19.83
CA ALA A 57 5.38 -53.43 -18.71
C ALA A 57 4.13 -54.27 -18.44
N THR A 58 4.34 -55.53 -18.05
CA THR A 58 3.27 -56.47 -17.68
C THR A 58 3.57 -57.05 -16.30
N ASN A 59 2.56 -57.61 -15.62
CA ASN A 59 2.69 -58.36 -14.36
C ASN A 59 3.55 -57.67 -13.29
N GLY A 60 3.22 -56.44 -12.90
CA GLY A 60 3.92 -55.72 -11.83
C GLY A 60 5.31 -55.18 -12.21
N GLY A 61 5.76 -55.39 -13.45
CA GLY A 61 6.94 -54.73 -13.99
C GLY A 61 6.72 -53.22 -14.18
N TYR A 62 7.81 -52.49 -14.31
CA TYR A 62 7.83 -51.05 -14.58
C TYR A 62 8.94 -50.71 -15.55
N ILE A 63 8.85 -49.53 -16.18
CA ILE A 63 9.88 -49.00 -17.08
C ILE A 63 10.69 -48.00 -16.28
N ASN A 64 11.99 -48.25 -16.17
CA ASN A 64 12.92 -47.30 -15.59
C ASN A 64 13.67 -46.53 -16.67
N ILE A 65 13.93 -45.26 -16.41
CA ILE A 65 14.87 -44.44 -17.15
C ILE A 65 15.98 -44.08 -16.17
N ASN A 66 17.17 -44.64 -16.38
CA ASN A 66 18.23 -44.70 -15.35
C ASN A 66 17.68 -45.37 -14.07
N ASP A 67 17.73 -44.67 -12.94
CA ASP A 67 17.26 -45.16 -11.64
C ASP A 67 15.80 -44.77 -11.33
N ASP A 68 15.15 -44.00 -12.20
CA ASP A 68 13.81 -43.49 -11.95
C ASP A 68 12.71 -44.35 -12.58
N ASN A 69 11.67 -44.64 -11.80
CA ASN A 69 10.48 -45.34 -12.28
C ASN A 69 9.52 -44.38 -13.00
N LEU A 70 9.32 -44.61 -14.31
CA LEU A 70 8.49 -43.76 -15.17
C LEU A 70 7.03 -43.68 -14.71
N ALA A 71 6.49 -44.73 -14.08
CA ALA A 71 5.14 -44.72 -13.54
C ALA A 71 5.01 -43.75 -12.36
N VAL A 72 6.02 -43.72 -11.48
CA VAL A 72 6.07 -42.79 -10.34
C VAL A 72 6.18 -41.35 -10.83
N ILE A 73 7.10 -41.07 -11.77
CA ILE A 73 7.23 -39.73 -12.37
C ILE A 73 5.92 -39.28 -13.00
N THR A 74 5.27 -40.16 -13.76
CA THR A 74 3.99 -39.85 -14.42
C THR A 74 2.90 -39.51 -13.41
N GLN A 75 2.85 -40.23 -12.28
CA GLN A 75 1.90 -39.94 -11.21
C GLN A 75 2.20 -38.60 -10.56
N THR A 76 3.45 -38.32 -10.21
CA THR A 76 3.88 -37.03 -9.65
C THR A 76 3.50 -35.86 -10.55
N VAL A 77 3.68 -35.99 -11.88
CA VAL A 77 3.28 -34.94 -12.84
C VAL A 77 1.76 -34.72 -12.84
N LYS A 78 0.96 -35.79 -12.75
CA LYS A 78 -0.51 -35.68 -12.65
C LYS A 78 -0.93 -35.00 -11.34
N ASP A 79 -0.31 -35.39 -10.22
CA ASP A 79 -0.61 -34.83 -8.91
C ASP A 79 -0.23 -33.35 -8.85
N ASN A 80 0.94 -32.99 -9.40
CA ASN A 80 1.38 -31.60 -9.52
C ASN A 80 0.42 -30.78 -10.41
N LYS A 81 -0.05 -31.36 -11.52
CA LYS A 81 -1.05 -30.70 -12.38
C LYS A 81 -2.32 -30.38 -11.59
N LEU A 82 -2.86 -31.36 -10.86
CA LEU A 82 -4.07 -31.18 -10.04
C LEU A 82 -3.86 -30.14 -8.94
N ALA A 83 -2.72 -30.18 -8.24
CA ALA A 83 -2.38 -29.21 -7.22
C ALA A 83 -2.29 -27.79 -7.79
N ILE A 84 -1.68 -27.61 -8.97
CA ILE A 84 -1.61 -26.32 -9.66
C ILE A 84 -3.00 -25.83 -10.07
N GLU A 85 -3.87 -26.71 -10.57
CA GLU A 85 -5.26 -26.35 -10.90
C GLU A 85 -6.03 -25.89 -9.66
N GLN A 86 -5.86 -26.57 -8.53
CA GLN A 86 -6.46 -26.18 -7.26
C GLN A 86 -5.92 -24.82 -6.79
N LEU A 87 -4.61 -24.61 -6.82
CA LEU A 87 -4.00 -23.33 -6.46
C LEU A 87 -4.46 -22.20 -7.39
N LYS A 88 -4.61 -22.45 -8.69
CA LYS A 88 -5.16 -21.47 -9.63
C LYS A 88 -6.63 -21.15 -9.33
N SER A 89 -7.42 -22.14 -8.92
CA SER A 89 -8.81 -21.92 -8.51
C SER A 89 -8.93 -21.15 -7.17
N GLY A 90 -8.01 -21.41 -6.24
CA GLY A 90 -7.98 -20.76 -4.92
C GLY A 90 -7.29 -19.39 -4.88
N SER A 91 -6.43 -19.10 -5.86
CA SER A 91 -5.63 -17.87 -5.95
C SER A 91 -5.93 -17.04 -7.21
N GLY A 92 -6.95 -17.43 -7.98
CA GLY A 92 -7.36 -16.70 -9.19
C GLY A 92 -7.97 -15.34 -8.85
N PRO A 93 -7.89 -14.36 -9.78
CA PRO A 93 -8.61 -13.10 -9.65
C PRO A 93 -10.12 -13.39 -9.58
N GLY A 94 -10.69 -13.27 -8.38
CA GLY A 94 -12.10 -13.61 -8.09
C GLY A 94 -12.30 -14.72 -7.06
N SER A 95 -11.22 -15.37 -6.58
CA SER A 95 -11.30 -16.26 -5.42
C SER A 95 -11.74 -15.47 -4.17
N SER A 96 -12.58 -16.07 -3.34
CA SER A 96 -13.19 -15.40 -2.17
C SER A 96 -12.16 -14.83 -1.18
N GLY A 97 -10.95 -15.39 -1.17
CA GLY A 97 -9.82 -14.88 -0.40
C GLY A 97 -9.25 -13.57 -0.97
N SER A 98 -9.05 -13.49 -2.30
CA SER A 98 -8.47 -12.29 -2.93
C SER A 98 -9.44 -11.11 -2.90
N THR A 99 -10.73 -11.35 -3.10
CA THR A 99 -11.76 -10.29 -3.03
C THR A 99 -11.94 -9.77 -1.60
N SER A 100 -11.84 -10.65 -0.60
CA SER A 100 -11.88 -10.24 0.81
C SER A 100 -10.68 -9.36 1.19
N VAL A 101 -9.46 -9.74 0.81
CA VAL A 101 -8.26 -8.93 1.09
C VAL A 101 -8.31 -7.59 0.38
N GLU A 102 -8.72 -7.56 -0.89
CA GLU A 102 -8.88 -6.33 -1.66
C GLU A 102 -9.91 -5.39 -1.03
N SER A 103 -11.10 -5.90 -0.68
CA SER A 103 -12.14 -5.10 -0.01
C SER A 103 -11.68 -4.58 1.36
N ARG A 104 -10.95 -5.39 2.14
CA ARG A 104 -10.37 -4.97 3.43
C ARG A 104 -9.32 -3.88 3.21
N LEU A 105 -8.48 -4.00 2.20
CA LEU A 105 -7.46 -3.00 1.88
C LEU A 105 -8.10 -1.68 1.45
N GLN A 106 -9.11 -1.71 0.58
CA GLN A 106 -9.85 -0.52 0.16
C GLN A 106 -10.57 0.14 1.34
N ASN A 107 -11.14 -0.66 2.26
CA ASN A 107 -11.75 -0.14 3.48
C ASN A 107 -10.71 0.54 4.38
N LEU A 108 -9.56 -0.09 4.60
CA LEU A 108 -8.46 0.49 5.38
C LEU A 108 -7.90 1.77 4.75
N GLN A 109 -7.76 1.81 3.42
CA GLN A 109 -7.36 3.02 2.70
C GLN A 109 -8.36 4.15 2.93
N SER A 110 -9.66 3.85 2.81
CA SER A 110 -10.71 4.84 3.06
C SER A 110 -10.70 5.35 4.49
N GLN A 111 -10.55 4.46 5.48
CA GLN A 111 -10.42 4.83 6.89
C GLN A 111 -9.19 5.68 7.13
N LEU A 112 -8.03 5.33 6.55
CA LEU A 112 -6.80 6.08 6.68
C LEU A 112 -6.91 7.49 6.05
N SER A 113 -7.53 7.60 4.88
CA SER A 113 -7.82 8.90 4.25
C SER A 113 -8.74 9.77 5.10
N ASN A 114 -9.71 9.17 5.80
CA ASN A 114 -10.59 9.89 6.72
C ASN A 114 -9.90 10.27 8.04
N LEU A 115 -8.87 9.53 8.47
CA LEU A 115 -8.11 9.80 9.69
C LEU A 115 -6.96 10.79 9.48
N GLN A 116 -6.46 10.95 8.25
CA GLN A 116 -5.54 12.05 7.99
C GLN A 116 -6.26 13.36 8.31
N PRO A 117 -5.65 14.25 9.13
CA PRO A 117 -6.13 15.60 9.29
C PRO A 117 -6.29 16.18 7.89
N THR A 118 -7.53 16.30 7.43
CA THR A 118 -7.80 16.98 6.18
C THR A 118 -7.30 18.41 6.34
N GLY A 119 -6.88 19.05 5.25
CA GLY A 119 -6.30 20.39 5.32
C GLY A 119 -7.12 21.35 6.18
N GLN A 120 -8.45 21.21 6.18
CA GLN A 120 -9.38 21.96 7.03
C GLN A 120 -9.20 21.74 8.53
N VAL A 121 -9.13 20.48 9.00
CA VAL A 121 -8.90 20.16 10.42
C VAL A 121 -7.54 20.67 10.87
N GLN A 122 -6.51 20.52 10.03
CA GLN A 122 -5.17 21.01 10.34
C GLN A 122 -5.12 22.54 10.40
N THR A 123 -5.81 23.23 9.48
CA THR A 123 -5.95 24.70 9.53
C THR A 123 -6.68 25.15 10.79
N GLN A 124 -7.78 24.50 11.17
CA GLN A 124 -8.52 24.83 12.39
C GLN A 124 -7.66 24.62 13.64
N LEU A 125 -6.86 23.54 13.70
CA LEU A 125 -5.98 23.28 14.83
C LEU A 125 -4.87 24.34 14.96
N LEU A 126 -4.29 24.77 13.83
CA LEU A 126 -3.31 25.85 13.79
C LEU A 126 -3.92 27.19 14.22
N GLN A 127 -5.13 27.50 13.76
CA GLN A 127 -5.86 28.71 14.17
C GLN A 127 -6.20 28.70 15.66
N LEU A 128 -6.67 27.58 16.20
CA LEU A 128 -6.92 27.44 17.64
C LEU A 128 -5.64 27.61 18.44
N SER A 129 -4.53 26.99 18.00
CA SER A 129 -3.22 27.17 18.65
C SER A 129 -2.78 28.62 18.64
N HIS A 130 -2.98 29.35 17.54
CA HIS A 130 -2.65 30.77 17.46
C HIS A 130 -3.52 31.63 18.39
N ASN A 131 -4.84 31.39 18.41
CA ASN A 131 -5.77 32.10 19.29
C ASN A 131 -5.44 31.88 20.77
N ILE A 132 -5.07 30.65 21.15
CA ILE A 132 -4.63 30.33 22.52
C ILE A 132 -3.37 31.12 22.87
N GLU A 133 -2.40 31.22 21.95
CA GLU A 133 -1.17 31.99 22.22
C GLU A 133 -1.46 33.49 22.36
N LEU A 134 -2.32 34.05 21.50
CA LEU A 134 -2.75 35.45 21.63
C LEU A 134 -3.41 35.71 22.99
N LEU A 135 -4.34 34.85 23.42
CA LEU A 135 -4.98 34.96 24.73
C LEU A 135 -3.95 34.85 25.87
N ARG A 136 -3.03 33.90 25.77
CA ARG A 136 -1.96 33.67 26.76
C ARG A 136 -1.08 34.90 26.95
N VAL A 137 -0.76 35.63 25.88
CA VAL A 137 0.12 36.80 25.94
C VAL A 137 -0.63 38.08 26.31
N THR A 138 -1.86 38.26 25.83
CA THR A 138 -2.60 39.53 25.96
C THR A 138 -3.47 39.63 27.22
N LEU A 139 -3.99 38.52 27.76
CA LEU A 139 -4.79 38.61 29.00
C LEU A 139 -3.97 39.14 30.19
N PRO A 140 -2.77 38.61 30.49
CA PRO A 140 -2.03 39.04 31.68
C PRO A 140 -1.66 40.51 31.64
N THR A 141 -1.28 41.04 30.47
CA THR A 141 -0.90 42.44 30.28
C THR A 141 -2.10 43.36 30.44
N ASN A 142 -3.25 43.02 29.84
CA ASN A 142 -4.47 43.81 29.98
C ASN A 142 -5.03 43.79 31.41
N VAL A 143 -5.03 42.63 32.07
CA VAL A 143 -5.47 42.51 33.47
C VAL A 143 -4.53 43.29 34.39
N ALA A 144 -3.22 43.19 34.20
CA ALA A 144 -2.24 43.94 34.99
C ALA A 144 -2.39 45.46 34.79
N ALA A 145 -2.56 45.92 33.55
CA ALA A 145 -2.78 47.33 33.25
C ALA A 145 -4.07 47.86 33.90
N ARG A 146 -5.17 47.11 33.80
CA ARG A 146 -6.44 47.47 34.44
C ARG A 146 -6.34 47.46 35.97
N LEU A 147 -5.62 46.50 36.55
CA LEU A 147 -5.41 46.42 37.99
C LEU A 147 -4.61 47.64 38.49
N SER A 148 -3.52 47.98 37.80
CA SER A 148 -2.70 49.15 38.11
C SER A 148 -3.50 50.46 38.02
N GLN A 149 -4.41 50.61 37.04
CA GLN A 149 -5.33 51.75 36.95
C GLN A 149 -6.30 51.81 38.14
N ILE A 150 -6.84 50.67 38.56
CA ILE A 150 -7.73 50.59 39.73
C ILE A 150 -6.96 50.96 41.01
N GLU A 151 -5.74 50.46 41.18
CA GLU A 151 -4.88 50.81 42.32
C GLU A 151 -4.57 52.31 42.36
N ALA A 152 -4.28 52.93 41.21
CA ALA A 152 -4.05 54.38 41.11
C ALA A 152 -5.29 55.22 41.47
N THR A 153 -6.48 54.80 41.03
CA THR A 153 -7.73 55.52 41.38
C THR A 153 -8.09 55.36 42.85
N LEU A 154 -7.91 54.16 43.42
CA LEU A 154 -8.17 53.89 44.83
C LEU A 154 -7.23 54.68 45.75
N THR A 155 -5.93 54.72 45.43
CA THR A 155 -4.93 55.48 46.21
C THR A 155 -5.20 56.99 46.16
N GLY A 156 -5.62 57.52 45.01
CA GLY A 156 -6.07 58.91 44.89
C GLY A 156 -7.24 59.22 45.83
N LEU A 157 -8.30 58.39 45.78
CA LEU A 157 -9.47 58.54 46.64
C LEU A 157 -9.15 58.42 48.13
N GLN A 158 -8.11 57.69 48.53
CA GLN A 158 -7.70 57.55 49.93
C GLN A 158 -6.85 58.72 50.45
N SER A 159 -6.37 59.61 49.57
CA SER A 159 -5.57 60.75 50.00
C SER A 159 -6.46 61.74 50.78
N PRO A 160 -6.17 62.02 52.07
CA PRO A 160 -7.00 62.91 52.89
C PRO A 160 -7.18 64.29 52.28
N GLY A 161 -6.19 64.76 51.48
CA GLY A 161 -6.25 66.03 50.75
C GLY A 161 -7.28 66.07 49.62
N GLN A 162 -7.49 64.98 48.88
CA GLN A 162 -8.49 64.94 47.80
C GLN A 162 -9.91 64.70 48.34
N ILE A 163 -10.06 63.89 49.38
CA ILE A 163 -11.33 63.78 50.10
C ILE A 163 -11.71 65.14 50.68
N SER A 164 -10.76 65.81 51.34
CA SER A 164 -10.98 67.15 51.90
C SER A 164 -11.33 68.18 50.84
N SER A 165 -10.70 68.16 49.66
CA SER A 165 -11.04 69.08 48.57
C SER A 165 -12.42 68.80 47.96
N LEU A 166 -12.82 67.53 47.82
CA LEU A 166 -14.16 67.14 47.36
C LEU A 166 -15.24 67.54 48.38
N ILE A 167 -15.00 67.31 49.66
CA ILE A 167 -15.89 67.75 50.75
C ILE A 167 -15.98 69.28 50.75
N SER A 168 -14.87 69.98 50.60
CA SER A 168 -14.85 71.45 50.52
C SER A 168 -15.63 71.97 49.31
N ALA A 169 -15.48 71.34 48.14
CA ALA A 169 -16.22 71.70 46.93
C ALA A 169 -17.73 71.40 47.05
N LEU A 170 -18.09 70.27 47.66
CA LEU A 170 -19.49 69.95 47.99
C LEU A 170 -20.07 70.96 48.98
N THR A 171 -19.32 71.31 50.01
CA THR A 171 -19.71 72.30 51.02
C THR A 171 -19.94 73.66 50.39
N ALA A 172 -19.05 74.10 49.48
CA ALA A 172 -19.22 75.34 48.72
C ALA A 172 -20.44 75.31 47.78
N ARG A 173 -20.71 74.17 47.13
CA ARG A 173 -21.91 74.00 46.29
C ARG A 173 -23.20 74.03 47.11
N VAL A 174 -23.22 73.37 48.27
CA VAL A 174 -24.37 73.39 49.19
C VAL A 174 -24.59 74.81 49.70
N ALA A 175 -23.54 75.51 50.13
CA ALA A 175 -23.63 76.91 50.52
C ALA A 175 -24.17 77.81 49.38
N THR A 176 -23.76 77.56 48.14
CA THR A 176 -24.29 78.29 46.97
C THR A 176 -25.78 78.03 46.77
N LEU A 177 -26.22 76.77 46.88
CA LEU A 177 -27.63 76.39 46.79
C LEU A 177 -28.46 76.97 47.94
N GLU A 178 -27.93 77.00 49.16
CA GLU A 178 -28.58 77.59 50.34
C GLU A 178 -28.63 79.12 50.27
N SER A 179 -27.65 79.75 49.62
CA SER A 179 -27.56 81.20 49.46
C SER A 179 -28.42 81.75 48.32
N GLN A 180 -29.06 80.90 47.50
CA GLN A 180 -30.07 81.34 46.54
C GLN A 180 -31.41 81.56 47.28
N PRO A 181 -31.84 82.82 47.52
CA PRO A 181 -33.19 83.08 47.98
C PRO A 181 -34.15 82.71 46.83
N GLY A 182 -35.30 82.14 47.14
CA GLY A 182 -36.28 81.64 46.17
C GLY A 182 -36.77 82.67 45.15
N ASN A 183 -35.99 82.94 44.11
CA ASN A 183 -36.34 83.77 42.96
C ASN A 183 -36.53 82.89 41.72
N ALA A 184 -37.62 82.12 41.71
CA ALA A 184 -38.20 81.56 40.50
C ALA A 184 -39.73 81.43 40.58
N LEU A 185 -40.37 82.23 41.43
CA LEU A 185 -41.83 82.42 41.43
C LEU A 185 -42.14 83.90 41.69
N GLU A 186 -41.65 84.80 40.82
CA GLU A 186 -42.20 86.15 40.75
C GLU A 186 -42.49 86.52 39.29
N SER A 187 -43.71 87.02 39.13
CA SER A 187 -44.55 87.14 37.95
C SER A 187 -44.04 88.12 36.88
N GLN A 188 -44.19 87.72 35.62
CA GLN A 188 -44.02 88.59 34.45
C GLN A 188 -45.41 89.13 34.02
N PRO A 189 -45.69 90.45 34.09
CA PRO A 189 -46.90 91.01 33.49
C PRO A 189 -46.69 91.16 31.97
N GLY A 190 -47.61 90.58 31.20
CA GLY A 190 -47.66 90.74 29.75
C GLY A 190 -48.09 92.16 29.37
N ASN A 191 -47.20 92.88 28.68
CA ASN A 191 -47.57 94.03 27.87
C ASN A 191 -48.05 93.51 26.51
N ALA A 192 -49.29 93.83 26.17
CA ALA A 192 -49.78 93.79 24.80
C ALA A 192 -50.53 95.10 24.51
N LEU A 193 -50.30 95.59 23.29
CA LEU A 193 -51.03 96.62 22.53
C LEU A 193 -50.40 98.02 22.47
N GLU A 194 -49.59 98.15 21.42
CA GLU A 194 -49.41 99.30 20.54
C GLU A 194 -50.62 100.25 20.42
N SER A 195 -50.35 101.55 20.47
CA SER A 195 -50.91 102.53 19.52
C SER A 195 -50.03 103.80 19.55
N HIS A 196 -49.22 104.07 18.53
CA HIS A 196 -49.53 104.83 17.31
C HIS A 196 -49.55 106.37 17.51
N ILE A 197 -48.68 107.05 16.74
CA ILE A 197 -48.79 108.39 16.11
C ILE A 197 -48.13 109.64 16.77
N MET A 198 -47.17 110.18 15.99
CA MET A 198 -46.80 111.60 15.69
C MET A 198 -46.33 112.49 16.87
N LEU A 199 -45.24 113.25 16.81
CA LEU A 199 -44.44 113.87 15.73
C LEU A 199 -43.01 114.07 16.25
#